data_AF-A0A923L5S4-F1
#
_entry.id   AF-A0A923L5S4-F1
#
_cell.length_a   1.000
_cell.length_b   1.000
_cell.length_c   1.000
_cell.angle_alpha   90.00
_cell.angle_beta   90.00
_cell.angle_gamma   90.00
#
_symmetry.space_group_name_H-M   'P 1'
#
loop_
_entity.id
_entity.type
_entity.pdbx_description
1 polymer ?
#
loop_
_entity_poly.entity_id
_entity_poly.type
_entity_poly.pdbx_seq_one_letter_code
_entity_poly.pdbx_strand_id
1 'polypeptide(L)'
;MKKLIFLIIILLSISGCSQKDVVNFNKNSTLVIEERVGDESSNDYVVINKIEDDKIVQKVMDIFKSARWETNIDVSLEHEPDYKLNYNYLIWITPKGKNLEIINRDISIYVKLPEEVSSELFELMTGTDFILNVLNQIKYELIASIAKQTGLEKDSIEIMVGSGSDSFGENIDVSVDLPKDAKIDEATIQQIVKNIIRIVSKKENVTISEENIEIIID
;
A
#
# COMPACT_ATOMS: atom_id res chain seq x y z
N MET A 1 -13.68 -64.91 -20.31
CA MET A 1 -14.19 -64.54 -18.97
C MET A 1 -12.96 -64.36 -18.08
N LYS A 2 -12.68 -63.26 -17.39
CA LYS A 2 -13.32 -61.97 -17.15
C LYS A 2 -12.17 -61.01 -16.79
N LYS A 3 -12.33 -59.76 -17.21
CA LYS A 3 -11.61 -58.57 -16.80
C LYS A 3 -11.29 -58.57 -15.29
N LEU A 4 -10.04 -58.35 -14.89
CA LEU A 4 -9.57 -57.80 -13.61
C LEU A 4 -8.05 -58.04 -13.60
N ILE A 5 -7.14 -57.07 -13.63
CA ILE A 5 -6.97 -55.97 -12.69
C ILE A 5 -6.18 -54.89 -13.46
N PHE A 6 -6.89 -53.88 -13.96
CA PHE A 6 -6.31 -52.61 -14.39
C PHE A 6 -6.85 -51.59 -13.41
N LEU A 7 -6.24 -51.52 -12.22
CA LEU A 7 -6.62 -50.56 -11.20
C LEU A 7 -5.46 -50.34 -10.21
N ILE A 8 -4.27 -50.04 -10.75
CA ILE A 8 -3.31 -49.21 -10.03
C ILE A 8 -3.89 -47.79 -10.11
N ILE A 9 -4.96 -47.57 -9.33
CA ILE A 9 -5.40 -46.23 -8.98
C ILE A 9 -4.24 -45.65 -8.19
N ILE A 10 -3.53 -44.77 -8.89
CA ILE A 10 -3.07 -43.46 -8.44
C ILE A 10 -3.68 -43.10 -7.08
N LEU A 11 -3.12 -43.70 -6.02
CA LEU A 11 -3.08 -43.15 -4.68
C LEU A 11 -1.91 -42.17 -4.66
N LEU A 12 -1.95 -41.18 -5.55
CA LEU A 12 -1.40 -39.88 -5.22
C LEU A 12 -2.38 -39.33 -4.20
N SER A 13 -2.14 -39.72 -2.95
CA SER A 13 -2.67 -39.04 -1.79
C SER A 13 -2.35 -37.58 -1.99
N ILE A 14 -3.37 -36.85 -2.42
CA ILE A 14 -3.47 -35.40 -2.30
C ILE A 14 -3.46 -35.18 -0.78
N SER A 15 -2.28 -35.19 -0.18
CA SER A 15 -2.06 -34.51 1.09
C SER A 15 -2.23 -33.04 0.76
N GLY A 16 -3.49 -32.60 0.65
CA GLY A 16 -3.82 -31.21 0.78
C GLY A 16 -3.26 -30.82 2.13
N CYS A 17 -2.20 -30.02 2.13
CA CYS A 17 -1.73 -29.34 3.33
C CYS A 17 -2.98 -28.73 3.97
N SER A 18 -3.43 -29.30 5.11
CA SER A 18 -4.40 -28.63 5.95
C SER A 18 -3.72 -27.35 6.38
N GLN A 19 -4.07 -26.25 5.75
CA GLN A 19 -3.54 -24.94 6.07
C GLN A 19 -3.88 -24.71 7.55
N LYS A 20 -2.86 -24.82 8.40
CA LYS A 20 -2.91 -24.58 9.84
C LYS A 20 -3.63 -23.24 10.04
N ASP A 21 -4.53 -23.10 11.01
CA ASP A 21 -5.28 -21.85 11.23
C ASP A 21 -4.34 -20.63 11.24
N VAL A 22 -4.29 -19.93 10.10
CA VAL A 22 -3.37 -18.82 9.83
C VAL A 22 -3.86 -17.53 10.50
N VAL A 23 -5.16 -17.48 10.76
CA VAL A 23 -5.87 -16.33 11.30
C VAL A 23 -6.08 -16.52 12.81
N ASN A 24 -5.46 -15.67 13.63
CA ASN A 24 -5.58 -15.71 15.10
C ASN A 24 -6.64 -14.73 15.65
N PHE A 25 -7.45 -14.13 14.79
CA PHE A 25 -8.60 -13.29 15.14
C PHE A 25 -9.91 -13.88 14.58
N ASN A 26 -11.04 -13.44 15.12
CA ASN A 26 -12.36 -13.86 14.68
C ASN A 26 -13.21 -12.65 14.30
N LYS A 27 -14.42 -12.91 13.76
CA LYS A 27 -15.33 -11.88 13.26
C LYS A 27 -15.64 -10.77 14.28
N ASN A 28 -15.64 -11.10 15.57
CA ASN A 28 -15.96 -10.17 16.66
C ASN A 28 -14.69 -9.53 17.28
N SER A 29 -13.51 -9.79 16.70
CA SER A 29 -12.26 -9.18 17.14
C SER A 29 -12.17 -7.75 16.64
N THR A 30 -11.69 -6.84 17.50
CA THR A 30 -11.22 -5.54 17.05
C THR A 30 -9.90 -5.71 16.31
N LEU A 31 -9.78 -5.14 15.12
CA LEU A 31 -8.51 -5.05 14.40
C LEU A 31 -7.88 -3.68 14.68
N VAL A 32 -6.70 -3.67 15.29
CA VAL A 32 -5.91 -2.47 15.53
C VAL A 32 -4.83 -2.38 14.47
N ILE A 33 -4.86 -1.29 13.70
CA ILE A 33 -3.87 -1.00 12.66
C ILE A 33 -2.94 0.09 13.18
N GLU A 34 -1.65 -0.22 13.20
CA GLU A 34 -0.61 0.72 13.55
C GLU A 34 0.26 1.01 12.32
N GLU A 35 0.54 2.28 12.06
CA GLU A 35 1.44 2.74 11.00
C GLU A 35 2.78 3.13 11.60
N ARG A 36 3.87 2.79 10.91
CA ARG A 36 5.21 3.20 11.30
C ARG A 36 5.38 4.72 11.14
N VAL A 37 5.98 5.37 12.13
CA VAL A 37 6.27 6.81 12.09
C VAL A 37 7.73 7.09 12.41
N GLY A 38 8.25 8.21 11.88
CA GLY A 38 9.63 8.64 12.06
C GLY A 38 10.51 8.30 10.85
N ASP A 39 11.82 8.34 11.04
CA ASP A 39 12.80 8.04 9.99
C ASP A 39 13.06 6.52 9.85
N GLU A 40 13.93 6.15 8.90
CA GLU A 40 14.29 4.75 8.62
C GLU A 40 14.88 4.01 9.85
N SER A 41 15.34 4.73 10.88
CA SER A 41 15.86 4.16 12.14
C SER A 41 14.82 4.08 13.26
N SER A 42 13.65 4.68 13.06
CA SER A 42 12.55 4.67 14.03
C SER A 42 11.84 3.32 14.05
N ASN A 43 11.57 2.84 15.27
CA ASN A 43 10.72 1.69 15.55
C ASN A 43 9.37 2.11 16.17
N ASP A 44 9.01 3.38 16.00
CA ASP A 44 7.78 3.95 16.55
C ASP A 44 6.60 3.69 15.62
N TYR A 45 5.44 3.40 16.23
CA TYR A 45 4.19 3.15 15.53
C TYR A 45 3.07 3.90 16.22
N VAL A 46 2.10 4.37 15.43
CA VAL A 46 0.89 5.02 15.94
C VAL A 46 -0.33 4.29 15.44
N VAL A 47 -1.36 4.19 16.28
CA VAL A 47 -2.64 3.61 15.88
C VAL A 47 -3.33 4.54 14.91
N ILE A 48 -3.53 4.09 13.67
CA ILE A 48 -4.22 4.85 12.62
C ILE A 48 -5.67 4.42 12.43
N ASN A 49 -5.99 3.16 12.76
CA ASN A 49 -7.36 2.66 12.63
C ASN A 49 -7.68 1.59 13.69
N LYS A 50 -8.97 1.52 14.05
CA LYS A 50 -9.55 0.45 14.85
C LYS A 50 -10.83 -0.02 14.17
N ILE A 51 -10.80 -1.24 13.65
CA ILE A 51 -11.91 -1.83 12.91
C ILE A 51 -12.71 -2.69 13.87
N GLU A 52 -13.93 -2.25 14.17
CA GLU A 52 -14.91 -2.97 14.99
C GLU A 52 -16.11 -3.47 14.16
N ASP A 53 -16.19 -3.10 12.87
CA ASP A 53 -17.25 -3.56 11.98
C ASP A 53 -17.00 -5.03 11.58
N ASP A 54 -17.81 -5.91 12.15
CA ASP A 54 -17.92 -7.34 11.87
C ASP A 54 -17.80 -7.75 10.39
N LYS A 55 -18.33 -6.96 9.44
CA LYS A 55 -18.26 -7.28 8.00
C LYS A 55 -16.88 -6.96 7.44
N ILE A 56 -16.27 -5.86 7.87
CA ILE A 56 -14.90 -5.50 7.47
C ILE A 56 -13.93 -6.52 8.05
N VAL A 57 -14.08 -6.87 9.33
CA VAL A 57 -13.27 -7.91 9.99
C VAL A 57 -13.38 -9.23 9.21
N GLN A 58 -14.59 -9.64 8.83
CA GLN A 58 -14.78 -10.86 8.05
C GLN A 58 -14.07 -10.80 6.69
N LYS A 59 -14.13 -9.67 5.96
CA LYS A 59 -13.41 -9.52 4.69
C LYS A 59 -11.90 -9.68 4.85
N VAL A 60 -11.32 -9.04 5.87
CA VAL A 60 -9.89 -9.18 6.18
C VAL A 60 -9.56 -10.65 6.49
N MET A 61 -10.40 -11.34 7.27
CA MET A 61 -10.23 -12.78 7.53
C MET A 61 -10.27 -13.61 6.24
N ASP A 62 -11.17 -13.30 5.31
CA ASP A 62 -11.34 -14.03 4.06
C ASP A 62 -10.11 -13.87 3.14
N ILE A 63 -9.52 -12.66 3.09
CA ILE A 63 -8.22 -12.41 2.43
C ILE A 63 -7.13 -13.30 3.04
N PHE A 64 -7.02 -13.32 4.37
CA PHE A 64 -5.97 -14.10 5.04
C PHE A 64 -6.16 -15.61 4.89
N LYS A 65 -7.41 -16.10 4.85
CA LYS A 65 -7.71 -17.52 4.65
C LYS A 65 -7.51 -17.98 3.21
N SER A 66 -7.77 -17.11 2.24
CA SER A 66 -7.61 -17.42 0.81
C SER A 66 -6.17 -17.28 0.32
N ALA A 67 -5.35 -16.52 1.04
CA ALA A 67 -3.93 -16.34 0.78
C ALA A 67 -3.15 -17.67 0.79
N ARG A 68 -2.17 -17.77 -0.11
CA ARG A 68 -1.26 -18.93 -0.20
C ARG A 68 -0.03 -18.68 0.67
N TRP A 69 -0.15 -19.03 1.94
CA TRP A 69 0.92 -18.82 2.91
C TRP A 69 2.05 -19.83 2.72
N GLU A 70 3.27 -19.32 2.82
CA GLU A 70 4.49 -20.08 2.78
C GLU A 70 5.02 -20.28 4.20
N THR A 71 5.50 -21.49 4.52
CA THR A 71 5.98 -21.88 5.85
C THR A 71 7.49 -22.09 5.86
N ASN A 72 8.15 -21.88 7.00
CA ASN A 72 9.59 -22.11 7.19
C ASN A 72 10.48 -21.25 6.29
N ILE A 73 10.07 -20.01 6.02
CA ILE A 73 10.87 -19.07 5.24
C ILE A 73 11.57 -18.09 6.16
N ASP A 74 12.88 -17.97 5.97
CA ASP A 74 13.67 -16.87 6.50
C ASP A 74 13.58 -15.71 5.51
N VAL A 75 12.64 -14.79 5.75
CA VAL A 75 12.43 -13.63 4.89
C VAL A 75 13.21 -12.46 5.48
N SER A 76 14.32 -12.12 4.85
CA SER A 76 15.03 -10.88 5.13
C SER A 76 14.41 -9.75 4.31
N LEU A 77 13.65 -8.87 4.95
CA LEU A 77 13.08 -7.67 4.33
C LEU A 77 14.00 -6.46 4.56
N GLU A 78 14.04 -5.54 3.60
CA GLU A 78 15.04 -4.46 3.56
C GLU A 78 14.88 -3.42 4.68
N HIS A 79 13.67 -3.31 5.25
CA HIS A 79 13.34 -2.37 6.33
C HIS A 79 12.33 -2.98 7.31
N GLU A 80 12.06 -2.26 8.40
CA GLU A 80 10.99 -2.57 9.37
C GLU A 80 9.60 -2.44 8.72
N PRO A 81 8.57 -3.16 9.21
CA PRO A 81 7.25 -3.16 8.57
C PRO A 81 6.61 -1.78 8.56
N ASP A 82 5.88 -1.49 7.48
CA ASP A 82 5.15 -0.22 7.33
C ASP A 82 3.90 -0.19 8.21
N TYR A 83 3.26 -1.34 8.38
CA TYR A 83 2.07 -1.49 9.22
C TYR A 83 2.13 -2.71 10.13
N LYS A 84 1.39 -2.63 11.23
CA LYS A 84 1.08 -3.76 12.11
C LYS A 84 -0.42 -3.94 12.22
N LEU A 85 -0.86 -5.19 12.16
CA LEU A 85 -2.23 -5.60 12.45
C LEU A 85 -2.22 -6.47 13.71
N ASN A 86 -2.91 -6.02 14.76
CA ASN A 86 -3.04 -6.73 16.04
C ASN A 86 -1.70 -7.25 16.60
N TYR A 87 -0.61 -6.50 16.40
CA TYR A 87 0.78 -6.83 16.77
C TYR A 87 1.40 -8.06 16.08
N ASN A 88 0.59 -9.06 15.73
CA ASN A 88 1.04 -10.37 15.28
C ASN A 88 1.33 -10.41 13.77
N TYR A 89 0.69 -9.54 13.00
CA TYR A 89 0.91 -9.45 11.56
C TYR A 89 1.73 -8.20 11.24
N LEU A 90 2.90 -8.43 10.65
CA LEU A 90 3.80 -7.40 10.18
C LEU A 90 3.58 -7.28 8.67
N ILE A 91 3.38 -6.06 8.19
CA ILE A 91 2.95 -5.79 6.82
C ILE A 91 3.90 -4.80 6.19
N TRP A 92 4.44 -5.16 5.03
CA TRP A 92 5.29 -4.32 4.20
C TRP A 92 4.57 -3.99 2.90
N ILE A 93 4.70 -2.75 2.46
CA ILE A 93 4.48 -2.37 1.09
C ILE A 93 5.76 -2.72 0.33
N THR A 94 5.64 -3.53 -0.72
CA THR A 94 6.80 -3.91 -1.54
C THR A 94 7.48 -2.72 -2.20
N PRO A 95 8.78 -2.81 -2.59
CA PRO A 95 9.55 -1.76 -3.28
C PRO A 95 8.92 -1.09 -4.50
N LYS A 96 7.89 -1.72 -5.09
CA LYS A 96 7.14 -1.19 -6.24
C LYS A 96 5.79 -0.59 -5.87
N GLY A 97 5.36 -0.70 -4.62
CA GLY A 97 4.15 -0.09 -4.08
C GLY A 97 2.88 -0.85 -4.39
N LYS A 98 3.01 -2.03 -4.98
CA LYS A 98 1.89 -2.75 -5.62
C LYS A 98 1.39 -3.92 -4.80
N ASN A 99 2.28 -4.57 -4.06
CA ASN A 99 1.95 -5.75 -3.27
C ASN A 99 2.17 -5.49 -1.79
N LEU A 100 1.33 -6.12 -0.97
CA LEU A 100 1.57 -6.28 0.45
C LEU A 100 2.28 -7.61 0.71
N GLU A 101 3.34 -7.55 1.49
CA GLU A 101 4.03 -8.70 2.05
C GLU A 101 3.71 -8.79 3.54
N ILE A 102 3.25 -9.95 4.00
CA ILE A 102 2.72 -10.14 5.35
C ILE A 102 3.46 -11.28 6.01
N ILE A 103 3.96 -11.04 7.22
CA ILE A 103 4.51 -12.05 8.11
C ILE A 103 3.61 -12.19 9.32
N ASN A 104 3.16 -13.40 9.61
CA ASN A 104 2.58 -13.73 10.90
C ASN A 104 3.71 -14.18 11.84
N ARG A 105 4.02 -13.34 12.83
CA ARG A 105 5.12 -13.55 13.78
C ARG A 105 4.95 -14.80 14.64
N ASP A 106 3.71 -15.11 15.05
CA ASP A 106 3.42 -16.18 16.01
C ASP A 106 3.76 -17.57 15.45
N ILE A 107 3.53 -17.76 14.15
CA ILE A 107 3.68 -19.06 13.49
C ILE A 107 4.69 -19.03 12.34
N SER A 108 5.42 -17.91 12.18
CA SER A 108 6.53 -17.73 11.23
C SER A 108 6.17 -18.15 9.80
N ILE A 109 5.07 -17.61 9.30
CA ILE A 109 4.61 -17.79 7.91
C ILE A 109 4.58 -16.46 7.19
N TYR A 110 4.70 -16.54 5.87
CA TYR A 110 4.81 -15.40 4.97
C TYR A 110 3.79 -15.51 3.84
N VAL A 111 3.30 -14.37 3.36
CA VAL A 111 2.60 -14.29 2.08
C VAL A 111 2.91 -12.99 1.38
N LYS A 112 3.07 -13.06 0.06
CA LYS A 112 3.01 -11.92 -0.84
C LYS A 112 1.65 -11.91 -1.54
N LEU A 113 0.83 -10.90 -1.26
CA LEU A 113 -0.51 -10.80 -1.85
C LEU A 113 -0.42 -10.28 -3.29
N PRO A 114 -1.29 -10.75 -4.21
CA PRO A 114 -1.47 -10.12 -5.52
C PRO A 114 -1.86 -8.63 -5.40
N GLU A 115 -1.62 -7.84 -6.44
CA GLU A 115 -1.80 -6.38 -6.43
C GLU A 115 -3.25 -5.97 -6.09
N GLU A 116 -4.23 -6.59 -6.75
CA GLU A 116 -5.65 -6.34 -6.50
C GLU A 116 -6.05 -6.62 -5.04
N VAL A 117 -5.60 -7.76 -4.50
CA VAL A 117 -5.88 -8.18 -3.11
C VAL A 117 -5.14 -7.31 -2.10
N SER A 118 -3.94 -6.85 -2.45
CA SER A 118 -3.13 -5.94 -1.64
C SER A 118 -3.83 -4.59 -1.49
N SER A 119 -4.36 -4.05 -2.59
CA SER A 119 -5.14 -2.82 -2.58
C SER A 119 -6.40 -2.95 -1.74
N GLU A 120 -7.17 -4.03 -1.93
CA GLU A 120 -8.39 -4.27 -1.14
C GLU A 120 -8.06 -4.36 0.35
N LEU A 121 -7.02 -5.12 0.73
CA LEU A 121 -6.62 -5.22 2.12
C LEU A 121 -6.16 -3.88 2.70
N PHE A 122 -5.38 -3.10 1.94
CA PHE A 122 -4.92 -1.78 2.36
C PHE A 122 -6.09 -0.84 2.65
N GLU A 123 -7.07 -0.79 1.75
CA GLU A 123 -8.28 0.03 1.91
C GLU A 123 -9.08 -0.40 3.14
N LEU A 124 -9.27 -1.70 3.35
CA LEU A 124 -9.95 -2.23 4.52
C LEU A 124 -9.22 -1.85 5.83
N MET A 125 -7.88 -1.89 5.82
CA MET A 125 -7.06 -1.56 7.00
C MET A 125 -7.05 -0.08 7.32
N THR A 126 -6.88 0.78 6.32
CA THR A 126 -6.66 2.22 6.53
C THR A 126 -7.95 3.04 6.41
N GLY A 127 -9.02 2.45 5.87
CA GLY A 127 -10.24 3.17 5.52
C GLY A 127 -10.04 4.18 4.38
N THR A 128 -8.90 4.12 3.69
CA THR A 128 -8.51 5.07 2.64
C THR A 128 -8.07 4.30 1.40
N ASP A 129 -8.48 4.76 0.23
CA ASP A 129 -7.92 4.27 -1.03
C ASP A 129 -6.42 4.58 -1.06
N PHE A 130 -5.59 3.54 -1.28
CA PHE A 130 -4.13 3.65 -1.34
C PHE A 130 -3.67 4.76 -2.28
N ILE A 131 -4.29 4.84 -3.47
CA ILE A 131 -3.95 5.86 -4.46
C ILE A 131 -4.34 7.24 -3.94
N LEU A 132 -5.54 7.39 -3.39
CA LEU A 132 -6.01 8.68 -2.88
C LEU A 132 -5.09 9.22 -1.77
N ASN A 133 -4.56 8.35 -0.91
CA ASN A 133 -3.60 8.75 0.12
C ASN A 133 -2.31 9.32 -0.49
N VAL A 134 -1.72 8.62 -1.46
CA VAL A 134 -0.50 9.05 -2.16
C VAL A 134 -0.74 10.38 -2.89
N LEU A 135 -1.86 10.53 -3.62
CA LEU A 135 -2.20 11.76 -4.33
C LEU A 135 -2.40 12.95 -3.38
N ASN A 136 -3.04 12.73 -2.23
CA ASN A 136 -3.21 13.77 -1.21
C ASN A 136 -1.86 14.19 -0.62
N GLN A 137 -0.96 13.25 -0.35
CA GLN A 137 0.37 13.56 0.17
C GLN A 137 1.20 14.36 -0.83
N ILE A 138 1.17 13.98 -2.12
CA ILE A 138 1.77 14.77 -3.20
C ILE A 138 1.22 16.19 -3.17
N LYS A 139 -0.12 16.36 -3.14
CA LYS A 139 -0.76 17.68 -3.09
C LYS A 139 -0.25 18.54 -1.92
N TYR A 140 -0.22 18.01 -0.71
CA TYR A 140 0.20 18.78 0.48
C TYR A 140 1.68 19.19 0.42
N GLU A 141 2.55 18.27 0.01
CA GLU A 141 4.00 18.52 -0.10
C GLU A 141 4.33 19.52 -1.23
N LEU A 142 3.54 19.52 -2.31
CA LEU A 142 3.65 20.51 -3.38
C LEU A 142 3.28 21.91 -2.90
N ILE A 143 2.11 22.08 -2.25
CA ILE A 143 1.68 23.37 -1.70
C ILE A 143 2.74 23.92 -0.74
N ALA A 144 3.25 23.07 0.16
CA ALA A 144 4.28 23.48 1.11
C ALA A 144 5.58 23.91 0.43
N SER A 145 6.03 23.17 -0.59
CA SER A 145 7.27 23.45 -1.31
C SER A 145 7.18 24.70 -2.18
N ILE A 146 6.07 24.89 -2.89
CA ILE A 146 5.84 26.10 -3.72
C ILE A 146 5.75 27.32 -2.82
N ALA A 147 4.94 27.29 -1.76
CA ALA A 147 4.82 28.40 -0.81
C ALA A 147 6.18 28.79 -0.23
N LYS A 148 7.01 27.82 0.14
CA LYS A 148 8.36 28.05 0.69
C LYS A 148 9.30 28.73 -0.31
N GLN A 149 9.26 28.36 -1.59
CA GLN A 149 10.17 28.91 -2.60
C GLN A 149 9.73 30.27 -3.13
N THR A 150 8.43 30.50 -3.19
CA THR A 150 7.83 31.71 -3.76
C THR A 150 7.51 32.78 -2.72
N GLY A 151 7.38 32.39 -1.45
CA GLY A 151 6.85 33.26 -0.39
C GLY A 151 5.33 33.48 -0.48
N LEU A 152 4.63 32.75 -1.35
CA LEU A 152 3.17 32.78 -1.44
C LEU A 152 2.52 32.20 -0.18
N GLU A 153 1.34 32.69 0.15
CA GLU A 153 0.50 32.07 1.17
C GLU A 153 -0.04 30.73 0.64
N LYS A 154 -0.10 29.70 1.50
CA LYS A 154 -0.55 28.37 1.08
C LYS A 154 -1.97 28.38 0.52
N ASP A 155 -2.82 29.24 1.08
CA ASP A 155 -4.23 29.34 0.72
C ASP A 155 -4.45 30.05 -0.62
N SER A 156 -3.40 30.66 -1.20
CA SER A 156 -3.44 31.26 -2.54
C SER A 156 -2.95 30.32 -3.64
N ILE A 157 -2.60 29.06 -3.32
CA ILE A 157 -2.10 28.07 -4.27
C ILE A 157 -3.18 27.00 -4.43
N GLU A 158 -3.67 26.80 -5.65
CA GLU A 158 -4.59 25.71 -5.94
C GLU A 158 -3.85 24.58 -6.67
N ILE A 159 -3.93 23.37 -6.13
CA ILE A 159 -3.34 22.17 -6.75
C ILE A 159 -4.39 21.08 -6.82
N MET A 160 -4.51 20.51 -8.01
CA MET A 160 -5.25 19.29 -8.29
C MET A 160 -4.26 18.19 -8.66
N VAL A 161 -4.35 17.06 -7.97
CA VAL A 161 -3.56 15.87 -8.28
C VAL A 161 -4.54 14.74 -8.54
N GLY A 162 -4.50 14.20 -9.74
CA GLY A 162 -5.36 13.11 -10.19
C GLY A 162 -4.53 11.91 -10.63
N SER A 163 -5.22 10.77 -10.81
CA SER A 163 -4.67 9.63 -11.52
C SER A 163 -5.57 9.33 -12.72
N GLY A 164 -4.96 9.06 -13.88
CA GLY A 164 -5.68 8.72 -15.10
C GLY A 164 -6.59 7.50 -14.90
N SER A 165 -7.75 7.50 -15.54
CA SER A 165 -8.85 6.54 -15.33
C SER A 165 -8.56 5.07 -15.65
N ASP A 166 -7.37 4.77 -16.17
CA ASP A 166 -7.15 3.55 -16.96
C ASP A 166 -6.22 2.54 -16.25
N SER A 167 -5.47 2.99 -15.23
CA SER A 167 -4.49 2.17 -14.51
C SER A 167 -4.27 2.69 -13.08
N PHE A 168 -4.09 1.76 -12.14
CA PHE A 168 -3.73 2.01 -10.72
C PHE A 168 -2.49 2.90 -10.57
N GLY A 169 -2.65 4.23 -10.57
CA GLY A 169 -1.55 5.17 -10.30
C GLY A 169 -0.44 5.21 -11.35
N GLU A 170 -0.65 4.66 -12.55
CA GLU A 170 0.42 4.64 -13.56
C GLU A 170 0.68 6.02 -14.14
N ASN A 171 -0.39 6.80 -14.35
CA ASN A 171 -0.32 8.20 -14.80
C ASN A 171 -0.80 9.13 -13.69
N ILE A 172 -0.04 10.19 -13.44
CA ILE A 172 -0.38 11.24 -12.48
C ILE A 172 -0.52 12.56 -13.22
N ASP A 173 -1.68 13.16 -13.07
CA ASP A 173 -1.99 14.47 -13.63
C ASP A 173 -1.90 15.50 -12.50
N VAL A 174 -1.06 16.51 -12.68
CA VAL A 174 -0.87 17.61 -11.72
C VAL A 174 -1.24 18.91 -12.40
N SER A 175 -2.28 19.57 -11.90
CA SER A 175 -2.62 20.95 -12.29
C SER A 175 -2.27 21.89 -11.13
N VAL A 176 -1.55 22.96 -11.45
CA VAL A 176 -1.09 24.00 -10.51
C VAL A 176 -1.59 25.35 -11.01
N ASP A 177 -2.45 26.00 -10.22
CA ASP A 177 -2.93 27.37 -10.47
C ASP A 177 -2.29 28.30 -9.44
N LEU A 178 -1.66 29.37 -9.93
CA LEU A 178 -0.92 30.34 -9.13
C LEU A 178 -1.48 31.77 -9.28
N PRO A 179 -1.31 32.62 -8.25
CA PRO A 179 -1.62 34.03 -8.37
C PRO A 179 -0.85 34.68 -9.53
N LYS A 180 -1.50 35.57 -10.28
CA LYS A 180 -0.94 36.21 -11.49
C LYS A 180 0.37 36.99 -11.26
N ASP A 181 0.63 37.40 -10.02
CA ASP A 181 1.82 38.13 -9.62
C ASP A 181 2.94 37.22 -9.05
N ALA A 182 2.75 35.90 -9.07
CA ALA A 182 3.75 34.92 -8.67
C ALA A 182 5.01 35.06 -9.53
N LYS A 183 6.17 35.25 -8.87
CA LYS A 183 7.47 35.39 -9.52
C LYS A 183 8.20 34.06 -9.58
N ILE A 184 7.59 33.09 -10.24
CA ILE A 184 8.16 31.76 -10.45
C ILE A 184 7.96 31.35 -11.90
N ASP A 185 9.01 30.84 -12.52
CA ASP A 185 8.91 30.32 -13.88
C ASP A 185 8.39 28.87 -13.88
N GLU A 186 7.75 28.51 -14.98
CA GLU A 186 7.17 27.19 -15.20
C GLU A 186 8.18 26.04 -15.03
N ALA A 187 9.44 26.20 -15.45
CA ALA A 187 10.44 25.16 -15.32
C ALA A 187 10.79 24.87 -13.86
N THR A 188 10.82 25.90 -13.02
CA THR A 188 10.96 25.74 -11.56
C THR A 188 9.79 24.97 -10.96
N ILE A 189 8.54 25.26 -11.36
CA ILE A 189 7.35 24.52 -10.88
C ILE A 189 7.43 23.05 -11.31
N GLN A 190 7.72 22.77 -12.58
CA GLN A 190 7.85 21.41 -13.09
C GLN A 190 8.93 20.61 -12.31
N GLN A 191 10.06 21.24 -11.98
CA GLN A 191 11.11 20.61 -11.19
C GLN A 191 10.66 20.32 -9.75
N ILE A 192 9.91 21.24 -9.12
CA ILE A 192 9.31 21.02 -7.80
C ILE A 192 8.37 19.81 -7.85
N VAL A 193 7.49 19.77 -8.86
CA VAL A 193 6.53 18.68 -9.03
C VAL A 193 7.22 17.33 -9.12
N LYS A 194 8.19 17.19 -10.03
CA LYS A 194 8.96 15.94 -10.21
C LYS A 194 9.71 15.54 -8.94
N ASN A 195 10.35 16.50 -8.27
CA ASN A 195 11.08 16.24 -7.04
C ASN A 195 10.17 15.72 -5.92
N ILE A 196 9.00 16.34 -5.74
CA ILE A 196 8.06 15.96 -4.68
C ILE A 196 7.43 14.61 -4.97
N ILE A 197 7.00 14.37 -6.21
CA ILE A 197 6.52 13.04 -6.61
C ILE A 197 7.59 12.00 -6.30
N ARG A 198 8.85 12.20 -6.72
CA ARG A 198 9.95 11.27 -6.40
C ARG A 198 10.14 11.03 -4.90
N ILE A 199 10.03 12.08 -4.07
CA ILE A 199 10.17 11.98 -2.61
C ILE A 199 9.03 11.16 -2.02
N VAL A 200 7.78 11.48 -2.37
CA VAL A 200 6.58 10.79 -1.87
C VAL A 200 6.58 9.35 -2.37
N SER A 201 6.85 9.10 -3.65
CA SER A 201 7.01 7.78 -4.24
C SER A 201 8.03 6.92 -3.48
N LYS A 202 9.20 7.48 -3.15
CA LYS A 202 10.19 6.75 -2.36
C LYS A 202 9.70 6.45 -0.94
N LYS A 203 9.03 7.42 -0.29
CA LYS A 203 8.51 7.27 1.08
C LYS A 203 7.40 6.22 1.16
N GLU A 204 6.44 6.28 0.23
CA GLU A 204 5.30 5.38 0.15
C GLU A 204 5.62 4.09 -0.61
N ASN A 205 6.88 3.92 -1.01
CA ASN A 205 7.40 2.80 -1.76
C ASN A 205 6.72 2.54 -3.12
N VAL A 206 6.13 3.57 -3.73
CA VAL A 206 5.43 3.49 -5.03
C VAL A 206 6.39 3.79 -6.17
N THR A 207 6.30 3.00 -7.25
CA THR A 207 7.02 3.33 -8.50
C THR A 207 6.14 4.20 -9.39
N ILE A 208 6.52 5.47 -9.56
CA ILE A 208 5.92 6.39 -10.53
C ILE A 208 7.02 6.79 -11.52
N SER A 209 6.77 6.57 -12.81
CA SER A 209 7.69 6.93 -13.87
C SER A 209 7.56 8.42 -14.21
N GLU A 210 8.68 9.10 -14.46
CA GLU A 210 8.65 10.54 -14.81
C GLU A 210 7.94 10.79 -16.15
N GLU A 211 8.00 9.84 -17.08
CA GLU A 211 7.30 9.91 -18.36
C GLU A 211 5.77 9.81 -18.24
N ASN A 212 5.28 9.42 -17.06
CA ASN A 212 3.85 9.28 -16.79
C ASN A 212 3.28 10.45 -15.96
N ILE A 213 4.07 11.51 -15.76
CA ILE A 213 3.63 12.70 -15.03
C ILE A 213 3.24 13.77 -16.06
N GLU A 214 1.94 14.06 -16.15
CA GLU A 214 1.44 15.19 -16.90
C GLU A 214 1.30 16.40 -15.96
N ILE A 215 1.89 17.54 -16.36
CA ILE A 215 1.89 18.75 -15.54
C ILE A 215 1.26 19.89 -16.35
N ILE A 216 0.20 20.47 -15.79
CA ILE A 216 -0.50 21.63 -16.33
C ILE A 216 -0.29 22.78 -15.35
N ILE A 217 0.15 23.94 -15.85
CA ILE A 217 0.39 25.14 -15.05
C ILE A 217 -0.44 26.26 -15.68
N ASP A 218 -1.36 26.81 -14.90
CA ASP A 218 -2.30 27.87 -15.32
C ASP A 218 -2.03 29.21 -14.62
#